data_AF-A0A1H0VC99-F1
#
_entry.id   AF-A0A1H0VC99-F1
#
_cell.length_a   1.000
_cell.length_b   1.000
_cell.length_c   1.000
_cell.angle_alpha   90.00
_cell.angle_beta   90.00
_cell.angle_gamma   90.00
#
_symmetry.space_group_name_H-M   'P 1'
#
loop_
_entity.id
_entity.type
_entity.pdbx_description
1 polymer ?
#
loop_
_entity_poly.entity_id
_entity_poly.type
_entity_poly.pdbx_seq_one_letter_code
_entity_poly.pdbx_strand_id
1 'polypeptide(L)' 'MMNGLSRLVLFVAGLYGIYRYRYRIMNRVLGNPAVRKTFIRMSMSIPFVRNKMMSQAFR' A
#
# COMPACT_ATOMS: atom_id res chain seq x y z
N MET A 1 -8.97 -25.82 13.53
CA MET A 1 -8.17 -24.75 14.15
C MET A 1 -6.98 -24.47 13.23
N MET A 2 -6.76 -23.23 12.78
CA MET A 2 -5.61 -22.91 11.92
C MET A 2 -4.34 -22.83 12.75
N ASN A 3 -3.36 -23.69 12.46
CA ASN A 3 -2.08 -23.74 13.16
C ASN A 3 -1.29 -22.43 12.94
N GLY A 4 -0.52 -21.98 13.93
CA GLY A 4 0.26 -20.73 13.84
C GLY A 4 1.17 -20.65 12.61
N LEU A 5 1.70 -21.79 12.17
CA LEU A 5 2.50 -21.94 10.95
C LEU A 5 1.71 -21.62 9.68
N SER A 6 0.47 -22.09 9.54
CA SER A 6 -0.32 -21.81 8.32
C SER A 6 -0.71 -20.34 8.23
N ARG A 7 -0.90 -19.68 9.38
CA ARG A 7 -1.11 -18.23 9.46
C ARG A 7 0.10 -17.44 8.97
N LEU A 8 1.31 -17.86 9.36
CA LEU A 8 2.58 -17.26 8.92
C LEU A 8 2.79 -17.43 7.42
N VAL A 9 2.57 -18.65 6.89
CA VAL A 9 2.69 -18.94 5.46
C VAL A 9 1.73 -18.09 4.64
N LEU A 10 0.47 -17.94 5.08
CA LEU A 10 -0.51 -17.07 4.41
C LEU A 10 -0.09 -15.60 4.43
N PHE A 11 0.49 -15.14 5.54
CA PHE A 11 0.96 -13.76 5.66
C PHE A 11 2.12 -13.47 4.69
N VAL A 12 3.10 -14.36 4.65
CA VAL A 12 4.26 -14.26 3.74
C VAL A 12 3.83 -14.37 2.28
N ALA A 13 2.94 -15.31 1.95
CA ALA A 13 2.38 -15.46 0.61
C ALA A 13 1.58 -14.22 0.18
N GLY A 14 0.82 -13.61 1.10
CA GLY A 14 0.11 -12.36 0.88
C GLY A 14 1.07 -11.19 0.58
N LEU A 15 2.11 -11.01 1.40
CA LEU A 15 3.14 -9.99 1.18
C LEU A 15 3.88 -10.20 -0.15
N TYR A 16 4.22 -11.44 -0.49
CA TYR A 16 4.87 -11.79 -1.75
C TYR A 16 3.97 -11.48 -2.95
N GLY A 17 2.67 -11.80 -2.86
CA GLY A 17 1.67 -11.44 -3.87
C GLY A 17 1.56 -9.92 -4.05
N ILE A 18 1.54 -9.17 -2.96
CA ILE A 18 1.54 -7.69 -3.00
C ILE A 18 2.79 -7.17 -3.71
N TYR A 19 3.97 -7.72 -3.42
CA TYR A 19 5.22 -7.30 -4.06
C TYR A 19 5.23 -7.61 -5.56
N ARG A 20 4.81 -8.83 -5.95
CA ARG A 20 4.75 -9.26 -7.36
C ARG A 20 3.77 -8.43 -8.17
N TYR A 21 2.61 -8.09 -7.59
CA TYR A 21 1.59 -7.29 -8.25
C TYR A 21 1.61 -5.81 -7.88
N ARG A 22 2.72 -5.31 -7.30
CA ARG A 22 2.84 -3.95 -6.75
C ARG A 22 2.26 -2.90 -7.69
N TYR A 23 2.61 -2.99 -8.98
CA TYR A 23 2.21 -2.03 -9.98
C TYR A 23 0.74 -2.16 -10.39
N ARG A 24 0.19 -3.38 -10.48
CA ARG A 24 -1.23 -3.58 -10.79
C ARG A 24 -2.12 -3.11 -9.63
N ILE A 25 -1.68 -3.37 -8.40
CA ILE A 25 -2.37 -2.90 -7.19
C ILE A 25 -2.32 -1.37 -7.16
N MET A 26 -1.14 -0.77 -7.34
CA MET A 26 -1.02 0.69 -7.42
C MET A 26 -1.91 1.28 -8.51
N ASN A 27 -1.96 0.66 -9.69
CA ASN A 27 -2.79 1.17 -10.80
C ASN A 27 -4.29 1.12 -10.47
N ARG A 28 -4.76 0.09 -9.78
CA ARG A 28 -6.17 0.03 -9.32
C ARG A 28 -6.45 1.02 -8.19
N VAL A 29 -5.52 1.16 -7.24
CA VAL A 29 -5.63 2.09 -6.10
C VAL A 29 -5.62 3.55 -6.58
N LEU A 30 -4.71 3.90 -7.49
CA LEU A 30 -4.55 5.25 -8.02
C LEU A 30 -5.51 5.56 -9.18
N GLY A 31 -6.01 4.52 -9.87
CA GLY A 31 -6.97 4.64 -10.95
C GLY A 31 -8.38 4.95 -10.47
N ASN A 32 -8.78 4.47 -9.29
CA ASN A 32 -10.08 4.81 -8.71
C ASN A 32 -10.00 6.12 -7.91
N PRO A 33 -10.71 7.20 -8.30
CA PRO A 33 -10.63 8.49 -7.63
C PRO A 33 -11.07 8.47 -6.16
N ALA A 34 -12.02 7.62 -5.79
CA ALA A 34 -12.47 7.49 -4.40
C ALA A 34 -11.39 6.82 -3.53
N VAL A 35 -10.85 5.70 -4.00
CA VAL A 35 -9.78 4.96 -3.30
C VAL A 35 -8.52 5.81 -3.19
N ARG A 36 -8.15 6.49 -4.29
CA ARG A 36 -7.01 7.41 -4.35
C ARG A 36 -7.14 8.53 -3.32
N LYS A 37 -8.30 9.18 -3.21
CA LYS A 37 -8.51 10.30 -2.28
C LYS A 37 -8.30 9.85 -0.84
N THR A 38 -8.87 8.69 -0.47
CA THR A 38 -8.71 8.11 0.86
C THR A 38 -7.25 7.73 1.14
N PHE A 39 -6.59 7.07 0.18
CA PHE A 39 -5.18 6.67 0.28
C PHE A 39 -4.24 7.87 0.44
N ILE A 40 -4.41 8.93 -0.37
CA ILE A 40 -3.63 10.15 -0.27
C ILE A 40 -3.88 10.83 1.08
N ARG A 41 -5.14 10.90 1.54
CA ARG A 41 -5.47 11.52 2.83
C ARG A 41 -4.79 10.82 4.00
N MET A 42 -4.82 9.48 4.01
CA MET A 42 -4.10 8.67 5.02
C MET A 42 -2.58 8.81 4.90
N SER A 43 -2.04 8.89 3.68
CA SER A 43 -0.61 9.06 3.46
C SER A 43 -0.14 10.44 3.95
N MET A 44 -0.95 11.48 3.75
CA MET A 44 -0.66 12.86 4.15
C MET A 44 -0.81 13.12 5.65
N SER A 45 -1.54 12.27 6.39
CA SER A 45 -1.60 12.37 7.86
C SER A 45 -0.32 11.90 8.55
N ILE A 46 0.56 11.18 7.84
CA ILE A 46 1.84 10.70 8.38
C ILE A 46 2.94 11.70 8.01
N PRO A 47 3.58 12.40 8.98
CA PRO A 47 4.51 13.50 8.68
C PRO A 47 5.72 13.06 7.84
N PHE A 48 6.28 11.87 8.10
CA PHE A 48 7.40 11.34 7.30
C PHE A 48 7.01 11.09 5.84
N VAL A 49 5.84 10.50 5.60
CA VAL A 49 5.34 10.19 4.25
C VAL A 49 4.97 11.48 3.53
N ARG A 50 4.27 12.39 4.20
CA ARG A 50 3.94 13.73 3.69
C ARG A 50 5.18 14.47 3.21
N ASN A 51 6.23 14.56 4.02
CA ASN A 51 7.46 15.27 3.66
C ASN A 51 8.12 14.66 2.42
N LYS A 52 8.15 13.33 2.32
CA LYS A 52 8.72 12.61 1.15
C LYS A 52 7.90 12.82 -0.12
N MET A 53 6.58 12.75 -0.01
CA MET A 53 5.67 12.96 -1.15
C MET A 53 5.69 14.41 -1.62
N MET A 54 5.62 15.38 -0.72
CA MET A 54 5.71 16.82 -1.04
C MET A 54 7.07 17.16 -1.67
N SER A 55 8.16 16.63 -1.12
CA SER A 55 9.49 16.80 -1.70
C SER A 55 9.67 16.15 -3.07
N GLN A 56 8.91 15.10 -3.41
CA GLN A 56 8.92 14.53 -4.76
C GLN A 56 7.97 15.26 -5.72
N ALA A 57 6.85 15.80 -5.23
CA ALA A 57 5.87 16.48 -6.07
C ALA A 57 6.29 17.91 -6.47
N PHE A 58 7.09 18.56 -5.63
CA PHE A 58 7.58 19.94 -5.84
C PHE A 58 9.07 20.02 -6.20
N ARG A 59 9.72 18.88 -6.45
CA ARG A 59 11.01 18.83 -7.15
C ARG A 59 10.75 18.85 -8.65
#